data_AF-Q5C1R6-F1
#
_entry.id   AF-Q5C1R6-F1
#
_cell.length_a   1.000
_cell.length_b   1.000
_cell.length_c   1.000
_cell.angle_alpha   90.00
_cell.angle_beta   90.00
_cell.angle_gamma   90.00
#
_symmetry.space_group_name_H-M   'P 1'
#
loop_
_entity.id
_entity.type
_entity.pdbx_description
1 polymer ?
#
loop_
_entity_poly.entity_id
_entity_poly.type
_entity_poly.pdbx_seq_one_letter_code
_entity_poly.pdbx_strand_id
1 'polypeptide(L)'
;MMGGMDIVADYCPYFSVFTSINQSPMNSHCEDTDNRKFQHMTYGQQHYGKKSRCFNFFRMFLWIREYTSSSGCFRINCTLRFELQVQFNGKWHLCPKEGGTLLLPVDQYREDRLECPPFGDVCSVKEIIKRKLKRRNRISEDGNTIKTIEF
;
A
#
# COMPACT_ATOMS: atom_id res chain seq x y z
N MET A 1 -24.90 -0.85 27.30
CA MET A 1 -24.42 -1.43 26.03
C MET A 1 -23.53 -0.40 25.36
N MET A 2 -22.34 -0.79 24.90
CA MET A 2 -21.49 0.06 24.05
C MET A 2 -21.63 -0.44 22.61
N GLY A 3 -21.83 0.48 21.67
CA GLY A 3 -21.93 0.22 20.24
C GLY A 3 -21.10 1.24 19.47
N GLY A 4 -20.94 1.02 18.16
CA GLY A 4 -20.37 1.99 17.24
C GLY A 4 -21.23 3.24 17.12
N MET A 5 -20.74 4.24 16.37
CA MET A 5 -21.41 5.54 16.22
C MET A 5 -22.21 5.68 14.91
N ASP A 6 -22.09 4.71 14.00
CA ASP A 6 -22.66 4.78 12.66
C ASP A 6 -23.95 3.96 12.56
N ILE A 7 -25.05 4.63 12.26
CA ILE A 7 -26.36 4.02 12.06
C ILE A 7 -26.42 3.15 10.79
N VAL A 8 -25.66 3.49 9.75
CA VAL A 8 -25.63 2.72 8.49
C VAL A 8 -24.92 1.38 8.69
N ALA A 9 -24.05 1.30 9.69
CA ALA A 9 -23.39 0.07 10.11
C ALA A 9 -24.15 -0.66 11.23
N ASP A 10 -25.43 -0.34 11.48
CA ASP A 10 -26.24 -0.91 12.58
C ASP A 10 -25.54 -0.79 13.95
N TYR A 11 -24.82 0.31 14.16
CA TYR A 11 -23.99 0.53 15.35
C TYR A 11 -22.92 -0.56 15.58
N CYS A 12 -22.51 -1.29 14.53
CA CYS A 12 -21.37 -2.20 14.61
C CYS A 12 -20.06 -1.40 14.71
N PRO A 13 -19.13 -1.79 15.59
CA PRO A 13 -17.82 -1.16 15.66
C PRO A 13 -16.98 -1.53 14.43
N TYR A 14 -16.37 -0.53 13.78
CA TYR A 14 -15.45 -0.71 12.67
C TYR A 14 -14.36 0.37 12.67
N PHE A 15 -13.28 0.14 11.92
CA PHE A 15 -12.24 1.14 11.73
C PHE A 15 -12.72 2.25 10.80
N SER A 16 -12.95 3.43 11.35
CA SER A 16 -13.36 4.59 10.57
C SER A 16 -12.18 5.42 10.10
N VAL A 17 -12.40 6.10 8.97
CA VAL A 17 -11.47 7.04 8.36
C VAL A 17 -11.45 8.31 9.23
N PHE A 18 -10.30 8.67 9.81
CA PHE A 18 -10.21 9.84 10.69
C PHE A 18 -10.06 11.15 9.88
N THR A 19 -10.91 12.13 10.15
CA THR A 19 -10.96 13.38 9.36
C THR A 19 -9.85 14.37 9.71
N SER A 20 -9.24 14.26 10.90
CA SER A 20 -8.04 15.02 11.28
C SER A 20 -7.23 14.28 12.34
N ILE A 21 -5.90 14.36 12.28
CA ILE A 21 -5.00 13.94 13.38
C ILE A 21 -4.51 15.19 14.12
N ASN A 22 -4.67 15.25 15.44
CA ASN A 22 -4.02 16.24 16.32
C ASN A 22 -4.19 17.72 15.89
N GLN A 23 -5.41 18.13 15.50
CA GLN A 23 -5.69 19.49 15.00
C GLN A 23 -4.88 19.87 13.74
N SER A 24 -4.21 18.91 13.12
CA SER A 24 -3.52 19.09 11.84
C SER A 24 -4.56 19.12 10.72
N PRO A 25 -4.36 19.95 9.67
CA PRO A 25 -5.16 19.87 8.46
C PRO A 25 -4.85 18.60 7.62
N MET A 26 -4.07 17.66 8.15
CA MET A 26 -3.85 16.34 7.56
C MET A 26 -5.12 15.50 7.66
N ASN A 27 -5.63 15.08 6.51
CA ASN A 27 -6.68 14.06 6.46
C ASN A 27 -6.05 12.65 6.46
N SER A 28 -6.86 11.62 6.64
CA SER A 28 -6.42 10.21 6.64
C SER A 28 -6.15 9.61 5.26
N HIS A 29 -6.36 10.34 4.16
CA HIS A 29 -6.28 9.75 2.82
C HIS A 29 -4.82 9.59 2.38
N CYS A 30 -4.37 8.33 2.30
CA CYS A 30 -3.03 8.01 1.81
C CYS A 30 -2.77 8.49 0.37
N GLU A 31 -3.82 8.61 -0.45
CA GLU A 31 -3.71 9.03 -1.84
C GLU A 31 -3.54 10.53 -2.02
N ASP A 32 -3.90 11.31 -1.01
CA ASP A 32 -3.86 12.76 -1.05
C ASP A 32 -2.40 13.25 -1.02
N THR A 33 -2.02 14.00 -2.04
CA THR A 33 -0.68 14.56 -2.15
C THR A 33 -0.45 15.73 -1.21
N ASP A 34 -1.51 16.39 -0.74
CA ASP A 34 -1.40 17.51 0.20
C ASP A 34 -0.89 17.03 1.57
N ASN A 35 -1.12 15.76 1.89
CA ASN A 35 -0.59 15.12 3.09
C ASN A 35 0.93 14.89 3.06
N ARG A 36 1.59 15.03 1.89
CA ARG A 36 3.06 14.86 1.79
C ARG A 36 3.82 15.82 2.68
N LYS A 37 3.28 17.01 2.98
CA LYS A 37 3.90 17.96 3.91
C LYS A 37 4.04 17.39 5.34
N PHE A 38 3.26 16.38 5.70
CA PHE A 38 3.29 15.71 7.00
C PHE A 38 4.05 14.39 6.98
N GLN A 39 4.68 14.03 5.85
CA GLN A 39 5.36 12.76 5.66
C GLN A 39 6.48 12.51 6.69
N HIS A 40 7.09 13.57 7.21
CA HIS A 40 8.13 13.53 8.23
C HIS A 40 7.59 13.41 9.67
N MET A 41 6.31 13.71 9.89
CA MET A 41 5.70 13.73 11.23
C MET A 41 5.27 12.33 11.69
N THR A 42 5.09 11.41 10.76
CA THR A 42 4.67 10.04 11.05
C THR A 42 5.88 9.12 11.09
N TYR A 43 6.15 8.55 12.26
CA TYR A 43 7.21 7.58 12.48
C TYR A 43 7.03 6.37 11.54
N GLY A 44 8.08 5.98 10.81
CA GLY A 44 8.04 4.76 9.97
C GLY A 44 7.55 4.96 8.54
N GLN A 45 8.07 5.99 7.85
CA GLN A 45 8.16 6.01 6.37
C GLN A 45 6.82 5.94 5.65
N GLN A 46 5.82 6.61 6.22
CA GLN A 46 4.59 6.81 5.50
C GLN A 46 4.88 7.54 4.19
N HIS A 47 4.13 7.22 3.15
CA HIS A 47 4.25 7.85 1.85
C HIS A 47 2.86 8.25 1.39
N TYR A 48 2.73 9.49 0.93
CA TYR A 48 1.46 10.06 0.48
C TYR A 48 1.46 10.32 -1.02
N GLY A 49 0.36 9.94 -1.68
CA GLY A 49 0.11 10.21 -3.10
C GLY A 49 -0.62 9.08 -3.81
N LYS A 50 -0.96 9.28 -5.09
CA LYS A 50 -1.86 8.40 -5.88
C LYS A 50 -1.59 6.89 -5.79
N LYS A 51 -0.33 6.48 -5.59
CA LYS A 51 0.07 5.07 -5.44
C LYS A 51 0.39 4.70 -3.99
N SER A 52 -0.30 5.29 -3.04
CA SER A 52 -0.18 4.96 -1.62
C SER A 52 -1.50 4.42 -1.11
N ARG A 53 -1.43 3.43 -0.22
CA ARG A 53 -2.60 2.80 0.39
C ARG A 53 -2.34 2.56 1.87
N CYS A 54 -3.41 2.44 2.65
CA CYS A 54 -3.33 2.17 4.08
C CYS A 54 -3.12 0.67 4.32
N PHE A 55 -2.18 0.33 5.21
CA PHE A 55 -1.90 -1.04 5.65
C PHE A 55 -1.78 -1.05 7.17
N ASN A 56 -2.09 -2.19 7.78
CA ASN A 56 -1.80 -2.41 9.19
C ASN A 56 -0.32 -2.74 9.37
N PHE A 57 0.28 -2.12 10.36
CA PHE A 57 1.70 -2.15 10.63
C PHE A 57 1.92 -2.47 12.11
N PHE A 58 2.83 -3.40 12.38
CA PHE A 58 3.16 -3.85 13.71
C PHE A 58 4.65 -3.60 13.91
N ARG A 59 5.01 -2.97 15.01
CA ARG A 59 6.39 -2.82 15.44
C ARG A 59 6.61 -3.64 16.67
N MET A 60 7.58 -4.55 16.63
CA MET A 60 7.98 -5.38 17.76
C MET A 60 9.39 -5.02 18.21
N PHE A 61 9.54 -4.61 19.47
CA PHE A 61 10.83 -4.37 20.10
C PHE A 61 11.28 -5.64 20.83
N LEU A 62 12.32 -6.31 20.30
CA LEU A 62 12.72 -7.64 20.73
C LEU A 62 13.26 -7.69 22.18
N TRP A 63 13.83 -6.58 22.67
CA TRP A 63 14.49 -6.50 23.99
C TRP A 63 13.51 -6.46 25.14
N ILE A 64 12.44 -5.72 24.94
CA ILE A 64 11.39 -5.49 25.95
C ILE A 64 10.14 -6.33 25.66
N ARG A 65 10.12 -7.06 24.53
CA ARG A 65 8.97 -7.86 24.04
C ARG A 65 7.67 -7.06 23.94
N GLU A 66 7.77 -5.75 23.73
CA GLU A 66 6.62 -4.90 23.48
C GLU A 66 6.31 -4.86 21.99
N TYR A 67 5.01 -4.76 21.68
CA TYR A 67 4.56 -4.51 20.32
C TYR A 67 3.61 -3.34 20.28
N THR A 68 3.71 -2.53 19.24
CA THR A 68 2.73 -1.50 18.92
C THR A 68 2.08 -1.85 17.60
N SER A 69 0.75 -1.73 17.54
CA SER A 69 -0.03 -1.87 16.32
C SER A 69 -0.50 -0.50 15.89
N SER A 70 -0.27 -0.16 14.63
CA SER A 70 -0.71 1.08 14.02
C SER A 70 -1.09 0.85 12.56
N SER A 71 -1.68 1.86 11.93
CA SER A 71 -1.91 1.86 10.49
C SER A 71 -1.03 2.93 9.83
N GLY A 72 -0.56 2.64 8.62
CA GLY A 72 0.32 3.54 7.90
C GLY A 72 0.04 3.58 6.40
N CYS A 73 0.39 4.70 5.77
CA CYS A 73 0.29 4.86 4.33
C CYS A 73 1.58 4.37 3.66
N PHE A 74 1.49 3.31 2.86
CA PHE A 74 2.65 2.75 2.16
C PHE A 74 2.52 2.91 0.67
N ARG A 75 3.65 3.18 0.00
CA ARG A 75 3.70 3.25 -1.45
C ARG A 75 3.62 1.84 -2.02
N ILE A 76 2.72 1.65 -2.98
CA ILE A 76 2.48 0.38 -3.64
C ILE A 76 2.96 0.39 -5.09
N ASN A 77 3.26 -0.81 -5.60
CA ASN A 77 3.51 -1.06 -6.99
C ASN A 77 2.83 -2.38 -7.40
N CYS A 78 1.80 -2.26 -8.24
CA CYS A 78 1.08 -3.40 -8.81
C CYS A 78 1.79 -3.85 -10.10
N THR A 79 2.42 -5.03 -10.07
CA THR A 79 3.15 -5.54 -11.25
C THR A 79 2.18 -6.11 -12.29
N LEU A 80 2.68 -6.31 -13.52
CA LEU A 80 1.90 -7.03 -14.53
C LEU A 80 1.73 -8.52 -14.18
N ARG A 81 2.49 -9.08 -13.25
CA ARG A 81 2.31 -10.49 -12.85
C ARG A 81 1.25 -10.67 -11.76
N PHE A 82 0.47 -9.63 -11.48
CA PHE A 82 -0.51 -9.62 -10.39
C PHE A 82 0.16 -9.80 -9.02
N GLU A 83 1.33 -9.18 -8.87
CA GLU A 83 2.06 -9.14 -7.60
C GLU A 83 1.95 -7.75 -7.01
N LEU A 84 1.73 -7.69 -5.69
CA LEU A 84 1.72 -6.45 -4.92
C LEU A 84 3.12 -6.25 -4.31
N GLN A 85 3.75 -5.13 -4.63
CA GLN A 85 4.97 -4.70 -3.98
C GLN A 85 4.70 -3.47 -3.12
N VAL A 86 5.34 -3.40 -1.96
CA VAL A 86 5.25 -2.28 -1.03
C VAL A 86 6.64 -1.71 -0.81
N GLN A 87 6.74 -0.38 -0.77
CA GLN A 87 7.99 0.29 -0.46
C GLN A 87 8.11 0.48 1.05
N PHE A 88 9.17 -0.08 1.62
CA PHE A 88 9.57 0.11 3.01
C PHE A 88 11.07 0.39 3.05
N ASN A 89 11.47 1.43 3.76
CA ASN A 89 12.85 1.88 3.90
C ASN A 89 13.59 2.08 2.58
N GLY A 90 12.88 2.67 1.60
CA GLY A 90 13.37 2.88 0.24
C GLY A 90 13.44 1.62 -0.62
N LYS A 91 13.26 0.44 -0.04
CA LYS A 91 13.32 -0.87 -0.71
C LYS A 91 11.93 -1.38 -1.06
N TRP A 92 11.83 -2.13 -2.15
CA TRP A 92 10.59 -2.79 -2.54
C TRP A 92 10.54 -4.20 -1.97
N HIS A 93 9.45 -4.51 -1.28
CA HIS A 93 9.18 -5.81 -0.72
C HIS A 93 7.96 -6.41 -1.39
N LEU A 94 7.99 -7.71 -1.64
CA LEU A 94 6.91 -8.46 -2.28
C LEU A 94 5.92 -8.93 -1.21
N CYS A 95 4.65 -8.57 -1.34
CA CYS A 95 3.60 -9.10 -0.48
C CYS A 95 3.20 -10.53 -0.89
N PRO A 96 2.75 -11.36 0.06
CA PRO A 96 2.11 -12.64 -0.23
C PRO A 96 0.89 -12.47 -1.15
N LYS A 97 0.68 -13.40 -2.07
CA LYS A 97 -0.35 -13.29 -3.13
C LYS A 97 -1.78 -13.28 -2.57
N GLU A 98 -2.03 -14.08 -1.54
CA GLU A 98 -3.33 -14.23 -0.87
C GLU A 98 -3.52 -13.23 0.29
N GLY A 99 -2.56 -12.31 0.48
CA GLY A 99 -2.48 -11.49 1.68
C GLY A 99 -1.80 -12.22 2.84
N GLY A 100 -1.57 -11.50 3.94
CA GLY A 100 -0.94 -11.97 5.17
C GLY A 100 0.26 -11.15 5.59
N THR A 101 0.96 -11.63 6.62
CA THR A 101 2.05 -10.91 7.26
C THR A 101 3.34 -10.94 6.43
N LEU A 102 3.89 -9.76 6.17
CA LEU A 102 5.21 -9.55 5.60
C LEU A 102 6.16 -9.09 6.72
N LEU A 103 7.21 -9.87 6.98
CA LEU A 103 8.25 -9.50 7.93
C LEU A 103 9.22 -8.49 7.30
N LEU A 104 9.46 -7.39 8.00
CA LEU A 104 10.34 -6.29 7.64
C LEU A 104 11.44 -6.19 8.70
N PRO A 105 12.48 -7.04 8.64
CA PRO A 105 13.59 -6.95 9.58
C PRO A 105 14.30 -5.60 9.39
N VAL A 106 14.40 -4.82 10.46
CA VAL A 106 15.04 -3.50 10.42
C VAL A 106 16.45 -3.57 11.00
N ASP A 107 16.55 -4.13 12.20
CA ASP A 107 17.81 -4.29 12.94
C ASP A 107 17.68 -5.47 13.94
N GLN A 108 18.76 -5.78 14.64
CA GLN A 108 18.82 -6.88 15.62
C GLN A 108 17.89 -6.70 16.84
N TYR A 109 17.32 -5.52 17.02
CA TYR A 109 16.54 -5.14 18.20
C TYR A 109 15.06 -4.89 17.88
N ARG A 110 14.71 -4.81 16.59
CA ARG A 110 13.38 -4.48 16.10
C ARG A 110 12.99 -5.32 14.89
N GLU A 111 11.81 -5.91 15.00
CA GLU A 111 11.12 -6.60 13.92
C GLU A 111 9.83 -5.83 13.59
N ASP A 112 9.79 -5.23 12.41
CA ASP A 112 8.57 -4.61 11.91
C ASP A 112 7.82 -5.65 11.06
N ARG A 113 6.49 -5.63 11.11
CA ARG A 113 5.62 -6.51 10.34
C ARG A 113 4.55 -5.69 9.66
N LEU A 114 4.24 -6.04 8.41
CA LEU A 114 3.20 -5.38 7.63
C LEU A 114 2.15 -6.42 7.25
N GLU A 115 0.88 -6.15 7.55
CA GLU A 115 -0.22 -6.98 7.06
C GLU A 115 -0.56 -6.55 5.65
N CYS A 116 -0.11 -7.35 4.68
CA CYS A 116 -0.44 -7.16 3.29
C CYS A 116 -1.87 -7.65 3.02
N PRO A 117 -2.76 -6.84 2.44
CA PRO A 117 -4.00 -7.32 1.88
C PRO A 117 -3.75 -8.12 0.60
N PRO A 118 -4.74 -8.92 0.16
CA PRO A 118 -4.74 -9.56 -1.14
C PRO A 118 -4.57 -8.56 -2.29
N PHE A 119 -4.00 -9.03 -3.41
CA PHE A 119 -3.75 -8.17 -4.58
C PHE A 119 -5.01 -7.43 -5.07
N GLY A 120 -6.15 -8.13 -5.12
CA GLY A 120 -7.40 -7.60 -5.68
C GLY A 120 -8.00 -6.42 -4.90
N ASP A 121 -7.72 -6.34 -3.60
CA ASP A 121 -8.28 -5.31 -2.73
C ASP A 121 -7.57 -3.96 -2.89
N VAL A 122 -6.32 -4.01 -3.38
CA VAL A 122 -5.45 -2.85 -3.52
C VAL A 122 -5.27 -2.45 -4.98
N CYS A 123 -5.14 -3.42 -5.86
CA CYS A 123 -4.78 -3.24 -7.25
C CYS A 123 -5.94 -3.60 -8.18
N SER A 124 -6.28 -2.71 -9.11
CA SER A 124 -7.31 -2.98 -10.11
C SER A 124 -6.85 -4.00 -11.15
N VAL A 125 -7.41 -5.21 -11.09
CA VAL A 125 -7.17 -6.28 -12.08
C VAL A 125 -7.48 -5.80 -13.51
N LYS A 126 -8.58 -5.06 -13.68
CA LYS A 126 -8.98 -4.47 -14.98
C LYS A 126 -7.92 -3.55 -15.55
N GLU A 127 -7.33 -2.69 -14.71
CA GLU A 127 -6.29 -1.76 -15.13
C GLU A 127 -5.03 -2.51 -15.58
N ILE A 128 -4.64 -3.57 -14.87
CA ILE A 128 -3.47 -4.38 -15.21
C ILE A 128 -3.67 -5.12 -16.53
N ILE A 129 -4.85 -5.71 -16.77
CA ILE A 129 -5.17 -6.36 -18.05
C ILE A 129 -5.07 -5.35 -19.20
N LYS A 130 -5.65 -4.14 -19.03
CA LYS A 130 -5.54 -3.07 -20.03
C LYS A 130 -4.09 -2.69 -20.32
N ARG A 131 -3.25 -2.58 -19.29
CA ARG A 131 -1.80 -2.31 -19.44
C ARG A 131 -1.06 -3.44 -20.16
N LYS A 132 -1.40 -4.72 -19.89
CA LYS A 132 -0.84 -5.88 -20.60
C LYS A 132 -1.17 -5.85 -22.09
N LEU A 133 -2.43 -5.63 -22.43
CA LEU A 133 -2.88 -5.55 -23.83
C LEU A 133 -2.17 -4.42 -24.56
N LYS A 134 -2.09 -3.22 -23.95
CA LYS A 134 -1.36 -2.09 -24.53
C LYS A 134 0.12 -2.41 -24.80
N ARG A 135 0.80 -3.13 -23.90
CA ARG A 135 2.20 -3.55 -24.13
C ARG A 135 2.31 -4.57 -25.25
N ARG A 136 1.40 -5.54 -25.32
CA ARG A 136 1.37 -6.54 -26.40
C ARG A 136 1.19 -5.88 -27.77
N ASN A 137 0.26 -4.92 -27.88
CA ASN A 137 0.00 -4.23 -29.13
C ASN A 137 1.23 -3.43 -29.60
N ARG A 138 1.93 -2.72 -28.70
CA ARG A 138 3.18 -2.01 -29.04
C ARG A 138 4.27 -2.94 -29.56
N ILE A 139 4.47 -4.09 -28.91
CA ILE A 139 5.47 -5.08 -29.38
C ILE A 139 5.10 -5.62 -30.77
N SER A 140 3.81 -5.79 -31.05
CA SER A 140 3.33 -6.19 -32.38
C SER A 140 3.54 -5.10 -33.44
N GLU A 141 3.37 -3.83 -33.08
CA GLU A 141 3.63 -2.68 -33.97
C GLU A 141 5.13 -2.56 -34.27
N ASP A 142 5.98 -2.66 -33.25
CA ASP A 142 7.44 -2.62 -33.41
C ASP A 142 7.95 -3.81 -34.26
N GLY A 143 7.41 -5.02 -34.03
CA GLY A 143 7.75 -6.22 -34.80
C GLY A 143 7.29 -6.19 -36.26
N ASN A 144 6.18 -5.51 -36.57
CA ASN A 144 5.74 -5.29 -37.95
C ASN A 144 6.58 -4.19 -38.64
N THR A 145 6.98 -3.16 -37.90
CA THR A 145 7.82 -2.07 -38.45
C THR A 145 9.20 -2.58 -38.89
N ILE A 146 9.78 -3.54 -38.15
CA ILE A 146 11.05 -4.17 -38.52
C ILE A 146 10.91 -5.02 -39.80
N LYS A 147 9.77 -5.69 -40.01
CA LYS A 147 9.54 -6.51 -41.21
C LYS A 147 9.27 -5.70 -42.48
N THR A 148 8.94 -4.41 -42.36
CA THR A 148 8.69 -3.52 -43.51
C THR A 148 9.92 -2.76 -44.00
N ILE A 149 11.08 -2.88 -43.34
CA ILE A 149 12.32 -2.16 -43.70
C ILE A 149 13.27 -3.02 -44.55
N GLU A 150 12.97 -4.30 -44.79
CA GLU A 150 13.71 -5.14 -45.73
C GLU A 150 13.05 -5.16 -47.11
N PHE A 151 13.23 -4.11 -47.93
CA PHE A 151 13.21 -4.16 -49.41
C PHE A 151 13.92 -2.94 -50.00
#